data_AF-A0QZ27-F1
#
_entry.id   AF-A0QZ27-F1
#
_cell.length_a   1.000
_cell.length_b   1.000
_cell.length_c   1.000
_cell.angle_alpha   90.00
_cell.angle_beta   90.00
_cell.angle_gamma   90.00
#
_symmetry.space_group_name_H-M   'P 1'
#
loop_
_entity.id
_entity.type
_entity.pdbx_description
1 polymer ?
#
loop_
_entity_poly.entity_id
_entity_poly.type
_entity_poly.pdbx_seq_one_letter_code
_entity_poly.pdbx_strand_id
1 'polypeptide(L)'
;MVRPSTPVRSPTDRRQPQRSDLRRTAILEALNEHLQKTGFDALNIAEVARQAGVGRSAFYFYFENKAAAVAALLEPMHEALLAANNILADLTRPPGERIRATLDAVLRTAEDHRYLFQAMLEARGTSGAVRDMWDAARESFVPTVSAVITAERESGRAPDGVDPKVLASLLMEFNDRLLERLIIGGPLTRRQLLEGAEAMWMGAIYASEPEQTR
;
A
#
# COMPACT_ATOMS: atom_id res chain seq x y z
N MET A 1 -8.46 18.63 59.70
CA MET A 1 -9.09 18.59 58.37
C MET A 1 -8.04 18.99 57.34
N VAL A 2 -7.37 18.04 56.68
CA VAL A 2 -6.33 18.30 55.67
C VAL A 2 -6.88 17.82 54.33
N ARG A 3 -6.99 18.72 53.34
CA ARG A 3 -7.42 18.40 51.97
C ARG A 3 -6.19 17.99 51.15
N PRO A 4 -6.26 16.95 50.30
CA PRO A 4 -5.14 16.55 49.46
C PRO A 4 -5.04 17.44 48.22
N SER A 5 -3.82 17.88 47.93
CA SER A 5 -3.45 18.63 46.72
C SER A 5 -3.32 17.66 45.53
N THR A 6 -4.04 17.93 44.44
CA THR A 6 -3.93 17.19 43.17
C THR A 6 -2.59 17.55 42.49
N PRO A 7 -1.82 16.58 41.93
CA PRO A 7 -0.59 16.91 41.21
C PRO A 7 -0.93 17.50 39.84
N VAL A 8 -0.42 18.69 39.57
CA VAL A 8 -0.44 19.31 38.24
C VAL A 8 0.57 18.56 37.36
N ARG A 9 0.12 17.92 36.28
CA ARG A 9 0.98 17.29 35.27
C ARG A 9 1.94 18.33 34.68
N SER A 10 3.25 18.07 34.75
CA SER A 10 4.29 18.99 34.29
C SER A 10 4.34 19.11 32.75
N PRO A 11 4.62 20.30 32.19
CA PRO A 11 4.74 20.54 30.74
C PRO A 11 5.86 19.76 30.03
N THR A 12 6.74 19.12 30.78
CA THR A 12 7.93 18.39 30.31
C THR A 12 7.58 17.12 29.53
N ASP A 13 6.46 16.49 29.89
CA ASP A 13 6.01 15.22 29.33
C ASP A 13 5.45 15.36 27.90
N ARG A 14 5.06 16.57 27.47
CA ARG A 14 4.63 16.82 26.08
C ARG A 14 5.77 17.09 25.10
N ARG A 15 6.94 17.55 25.60
CA ARG A 15 8.11 17.88 24.76
C ARG A 15 8.95 16.66 24.39
N GLN A 16 8.94 15.61 25.22
CA GLN A 16 9.68 14.37 24.96
C GLN A 16 9.08 13.51 23.82
N PRO A 17 7.76 13.26 23.77
CA PRO A 17 7.11 12.53 22.67
C PRO A 17 7.37 13.22 21.33
N GLN A 18 7.16 14.53 21.29
CA GLN A 18 7.33 15.34 20.08
C GLN A 18 8.77 15.30 19.54
N ARG A 19 9.78 15.29 20.40
CA ARG A 19 11.18 15.11 19.98
C ARG A 19 11.49 13.67 19.54
N SER A 20 10.84 12.68 20.14
CA SER A 20 11.00 11.28 19.78
C SER A 20 10.43 11.01 18.39
N ASP A 21 9.25 11.56 18.10
CA ASP A 21 8.57 11.43 16.83
C ASP A 21 9.38 12.11 15.71
N LEU A 22 9.89 13.33 15.94
CA LEU A 22 10.75 14.04 14.99
C LEU A 22 12.01 13.24 14.62
N ARG A 23 12.64 12.57 15.59
CA ARG A 23 13.82 11.72 15.33
C ARG A 23 13.47 10.48 14.54
N ARG A 24 12.35 9.82 14.88
CA ARG A 24 11.85 8.67 14.12
C ARG A 24 11.58 9.06 12.67
N THR A 25 10.92 10.19 12.45
CA THR A 25 10.65 10.73 11.11
C THR A 25 11.94 11.04 10.36
N ALA A 26 12.91 11.73 10.99
CA ALA A 26 14.20 12.04 10.34
C ALA A 26 14.97 10.77 9.94
N ILE A 27 14.89 9.69 10.74
CA ILE A 27 15.49 8.40 10.37
C ILE A 27 14.79 7.79 9.15
N LEU A 28 13.45 7.82 9.08
CA LEU A 28 12.70 7.30 7.94
C LEU A 28 12.94 8.12 6.66
N GLU A 29 13.05 9.44 6.76
CA GLU A 29 13.40 10.33 5.64
C GLU A 29 14.81 10.01 5.12
N ALA A 30 15.80 9.93 6.00
CA ALA A 30 17.16 9.55 5.63
C ALA A 30 17.22 8.14 5.02
N LEU A 31 16.44 7.19 5.57
CA LEU A 31 16.33 5.84 5.04
C LEU A 31 15.77 5.84 3.61
N ASN A 32 14.70 6.61 3.36
CA ASN A 32 14.11 6.79 2.04
C ASN A 32 15.12 7.37 1.05
N GLU A 33 15.82 8.45 1.41
CA GLU A 33 16.84 9.06 0.57
C GLU A 33 18.02 8.12 0.28
N HIS A 34 18.44 7.32 1.26
CA HIS A 34 19.51 6.35 1.08
C HIS A 34 19.11 5.21 0.15
N LEU A 35 17.88 4.69 0.30
CA LEU A 35 17.32 3.67 -0.59
C LEU A 35 17.20 4.18 -2.02
N GLN A 36 16.78 5.43 -2.22
CA GLN A 36 16.72 6.06 -3.55
C GLN A 36 18.07 6.11 -4.26
N LYS A 37 19.17 6.32 -3.50
CA LYS A 37 20.51 6.46 -4.07
C LYS A 37 21.22 5.13 -4.32
N THR A 38 20.92 4.12 -3.51
CA THR A 38 21.76 2.91 -3.42
C THR A 38 21.01 1.59 -3.63
N GLY A 39 19.67 1.61 -3.59
CA GLY A 39 18.85 0.39 -3.62
C GLY A 39 18.86 -0.38 -2.29
N PHE A 40 18.09 -1.47 -2.24
CA PHE A 40 17.90 -2.28 -1.02
C PHE A 40 19.17 -3.01 -0.55
N ASP A 41 19.98 -3.50 -1.49
CA ASP A 41 21.14 -4.34 -1.20
C ASP A 41 22.28 -3.56 -0.55
N ALA A 42 22.44 -2.28 -0.92
CA ALA A 42 23.48 -1.39 -0.39
C ALA A 42 23.03 -0.51 0.79
N LEU A 43 21.86 -0.79 1.39
CA LEU A 43 21.37 -0.03 2.53
C LEU A 43 22.28 -0.19 3.77
N ASN A 44 22.83 0.95 4.23
CA ASN A 44 23.81 1.06 5.31
C ASN A 44 23.26 1.90 6.48
N ILE A 45 23.06 1.25 7.63
CA ILE A 45 22.49 1.88 8.84
C ILE A 45 23.38 3.00 9.41
N ALA A 46 24.71 2.89 9.28
CA ALA A 46 25.61 3.93 9.78
C ALA A 46 25.44 5.22 8.99
N GLU A 47 25.26 5.12 7.68
CA GLU A 47 25.06 6.26 6.80
C GLU A 47 23.68 6.89 6.99
N VAL A 48 22.62 6.06 7.07
CA VAL A 48 21.26 6.53 7.39
C VAL A 48 21.23 7.27 8.72
N ALA A 49 21.83 6.72 9.77
CA ALA A 49 21.88 7.38 11.08
C ALA A 49 22.63 8.72 11.00
N ARG A 50 23.78 8.75 10.31
CA ARG A 50 24.57 9.97 10.09
C ARG A 50 23.75 11.05 9.37
N GLN A 51 23.03 10.68 8.31
CA GLN A 51 22.19 11.59 7.52
C GLN A 51 20.99 12.11 8.32
N ALA A 52 20.40 11.26 9.17
CA ALA A 52 19.33 11.65 10.09
C ALA A 52 19.81 12.49 11.29
N GLY A 53 21.11 12.75 11.42
CA GLY A 53 21.69 13.50 12.55
C GLY A 53 21.61 12.76 13.88
N VAL A 54 21.55 11.43 13.87
CA VAL A 54 21.46 10.58 15.07
C VAL A 54 22.63 9.60 15.15
N GLY A 55 22.93 9.14 16.37
CA GLY A 55 23.90 8.06 16.57
C GLY A 55 23.33 6.70 16.17
N ARG A 56 24.20 5.75 15.82
CA ARG A 56 23.80 4.37 15.47
C ARG A 56 22.96 3.70 16.58
N SER A 57 23.32 3.90 17.85
CA SER A 57 22.53 3.36 18.97
C SER A 57 21.13 3.97 19.05
N ALA A 58 20.95 5.23 18.63
CA ALA A 58 19.63 5.87 18.58
C ALA A 58 18.77 5.29 17.44
N PHE A 59 19.35 4.91 16.30
CA PHE A 59 18.63 4.14 15.27
C PHE A 59 18.04 2.85 15.86
N TYR A 60 18.87 2.06 16.54
CA TYR A 60 18.43 0.78 17.12
C TYR A 60 17.46 0.92 18.31
N PHE A 61 17.37 2.11 18.91
CA PHE A 61 16.32 2.43 19.87
C PHE A 61 14.94 2.53 19.19
N TYR A 62 14.87 3.02 17.95
CA TYR A 62 13.62 3.14 17.19
C TYR A 62 13.28 1.90 16.36
N PHE A 63 14.30 1.20 15.85
CA PHE A 63 14.13 0.06 14.94
C PHE A 63 15.07 -1.07 15.35
N GLU A 64 14.49 -2.20 15.76
CA GLU A 64 15.25 -3.36 16.23
C GLU A 64 16.25 -3.87 15.19
N ASN A 65 15.94 -3.71 13.90
CA ASN A 65 16.81 -4.10 12.80
C ASN A 65 16.48 -3.31 11.51
N LYS A 66 17.29 -3.53 10.46
CA LYS A 66 17.11 -2.92 9.12
C LYS A 66 15.73 -3.22 8.52
N ALA A 67 15.24 -4.45 8.67
CA ALA A 67 13.95 -4.86 8.13
C ALA A 67 12.79 -4.14 8.81
N ALA A 68 12.82 -3.96 10.13
CA ALA A 68 11.83 -3.20 10.88
C ALA A 68 11.76 -1.72 10.45
N ALA A 69 12.92 -1.11 10.15
CA ALA A 69 12.99 0.25 9.64
C ALA A 69 12.38 0.39 8.23
N VAL A 70 12.68 -0.58 7.36
CA VAL A 70 12.08 -0.66 6.02
C VAL A 70 10.57 -0.88 6.11
N ALA A 71 10.10 -1.80 6.95
CA ALA A 71 8.68 -2.02 7.15
C ALA A 71 7.97 -0.74 7.61
N ALA A 72 8.55 -0.04 8.59
CA ALA A 72 8.03 1.24 9.05
C ALA A 72 8.04 2.35 7.99
N LEU A 73 8.96 2.30 7.02
CA LEU A 73 8.98 3.21 5.86
C LEU A 73 7.87 2.89 4.86
N LEU A 74 7.52 1.61 4.70
CA LEU A 74 6.47 1.15 3.79
C LEU A 74 5.06 1.27 4.41
N GLU A 75 4.95 1.43 5.73
CA GLU A 75 3.68 1.52 6.46
C GLU A 75 2.70 2.55 5.86
N PRO A 76 3.08 3.81 5.57
CA PRO A 76 2.13 4.79 5.03
C PRO A 76 1.58 4.40 3.65
N MET A 77 2.41 3.76 2.84
CA MET A 77 2.02 3.21 1.54
C MET A 77 1.02 2.06 1.72
N HIS A 78 1.27 1.17 2.69
CA HIS A 78 0.36 0.07 3.02
C HIS A 78 -0.99 0.59 3.55
N GLU A 79 -0.98 1.54 4.47
CA GLU A 79 -2.20 2.17 5.01
C GLU A 79 -3.04 2.83 3.91
N ALA A 80 -2.40 3.53 2.97
CA ALA A 80 -3.09 4.16 1.84
C ALA A 80 -3.74 3.11 0.90
N LEU A 81 -3.07 1.99 0.65
CA LEU A 81 -3.64 0.88 -0.13
C LEU A 81 -4.81 0.20 0.61
N LEU A 82 -4.72 0.03 1.94
CA LEU A 82 -5.83 -0.48 2.74
C LEU A 82 -7.02 0.50 2.75
N ALA A 83 -6.78 1.81 2.75
CA ALA A 83 -7.86 2.78 2.61
C ALA A 83 -8.60 2.64 1.27
N ALA A 84 -7.91 2.26 0.18
CA ALA A 84 -8.53 2.00 -1.12
C ALA A 84 -9.48 0.78 -1.09
N ASN A 85 -9.23 -0.22 -0.23
CA ASN A 85 -10.14 -1.34 -0.01
C ASN A 85 -11.47 -0.89 0.61
N ASN A 86 -11.43 0.07 1.53
CA ASN A 86 -12.66 0.59 2.16
C ASN A 86 -13.55 1.28 1.13
N ILE A 87 -12.97 1.96 0.14
CA ILE A 87 -13.71 2.56 -0.99
C ILE A 87 -14.41 1.47 -1.81
N LEU A 88 -13.71 0.37 -2.10
CA LEU A 88 -14.26 -0.73 -2.89
C LEU A 88 -15.41 -1.44 -2.15
N ALA A 89 -15.26 -1.61 -0.83
CA ALA A 89 -16.20 -2.33 0.02
C ALA A 89 -17.47 -1.53 0.38
N ASP A 90 -17.55 -0.24 0.07
CA ASP A 90 -18.72 0.60 0.38
C ASP A 90 -19.92 0.32 -0.54
N LEU A 91 -20.60 -0.82 -0.35
CA LEU A 91 -21.69 -1.27 -1.24
C LEU A 91 -22.91 -0.31 -1.30
N THR A 92 -22.91 0.79 -0.55
CA THR A 92 -23.93 1.85 -0.66
C THR A 92 -23.76 2.71 -1.92
N ARG A 93 -22.59 2.66 -2.57
CA ARG A 93 -22.26 3.45 -3.76
C ARG A 93 -22.31 2.64 -5.05
N PRO A 94 -22.55 3.27 -6.22
CA PRO A 94 -22.56 2.59 -7.51
C PRO A 94 -21.23 1.85 -7.79
N PRO A 95 -21.28 0.63 -8.36
CA PRO A 95 -20.09 -0.17 -8.68
C PRO A 95 -18.99 0.56 -9.44
N GLY A 96 -19.34 1.23 -10.54
CA GLY A 96 -18.38 1.94 -11.39
C GLY A 96 -17.64 3.05 -10.64
N GLU A 97 -18.36 3.82 -9.81
CA GLU A 97 -17.75 4.87 -9.00
C GLU A 97 -16.73 4.31 -8.00
N ARG A 98 -17.06 3.20 -7.35
CA ARG A 98 -16.16 2.55 -6.37
C ARG A 98 -14.92 2.01 -7.03
N ILE A 99 -15.08 1.25 -8.11
CA ILE A 99 -13.97 0.66 -8.85
C ILE A 99 -13.03 1.75 -9.35
N ARG A 100 -13.58 2.80 -9.98
CA ARG A 100 -12.78 3.93 -10.46
C ARG A 100 -12.06 4.65 -9.32
N ALA A 101 -12.75 4.94 -8.22
CA ALA A 101 -12.16 5.63 -7.08
C ALA A 101 -11.07 4.81 -6.37
N THR A 102 -11.27 3.49 -6.22
CA THR A 102 -10.26 2.57 -5.68
C THR A 102 -9.05 2.49 -6.60
N LEU A 103 -9.22 2.26 -7.90
CA LEU A 103 -8.12 2.21 -8.86
C LEU A 103 -7.33 3.51 -8.87
N ASP A 104 -8.01 4.65 -8.92
CA ASP A 104 -7.36 5.96 -8.91
C ASP A 104 -6.61 6.24 -7.60
N ALA A 105 -7.14 5.79 -6.45
CA ALA A 105 -6.44 5.84 -5.17
C ALA A 105 -5.16 4.98 -5.17
N VAL A 106 -5.24 3.73 -5.64
CA VAL A 106 -4.07 2.85 -5.77
C VAL A 106 -3.01 3.45 -6.70
N LEU A 107 -3.40 3.96 -7.86
CA LEU A 107 -2.47 4.59 -8.79
C LEU A 107 -1.87 5.89 -8.22
N ARG A 108 -2.60 6.67 -7.42
CA ARG A 108 -2.05 7.84 -6.71
C ARG A 108 -1.03 7.42 -5.66
N THR A 109 -1.36 6.45 -4.81
CA THR A 109 -0.43 5.94 -3.79
C THR A 109 0.87 5.46 -4.41
N ALA A 110 0.80 4.78 -5.56
CA ALA A 110 1.98 4.37 -6.29
C ALA A 110 2.81 5.55 -6.82
N GLU A 111 2.18 6.62 -7.30
CA GLU A 111 2.88 7.84 -7.72
C GLU A 111 3.51 8.60 -6.55
N ASP A 112 2.78 8.78 -5.45
CA ASP A 112 3.24 9.46 -4.24
C ASP A 112 4.47 8.74 -3.64
N HIS A 113 4.55 7.41 -3.82
CA HIS A 113 5.65 6.57 -3.35
C HIS A 113 6.46 5.98 -4.52
N ARG A 114 6.53 6.67 -5.67
CA ARG A 114 7.10 6.13 -6.93
C ARG A 114 8.46 5.49 -6.74
N TYR A 115 9.37 6.15 -6.05
CA TYR A 115 10.72 5.63 -5.85
C TYR A 115 10.76 4.35 -5.00
N LEU A 116 9.94 4.28 -3.94
CA LEU A 116 9.84 3.07 -3.12
C LEU A 116 9.26 1.92 -3.93
N PHE A 117 8.23 2.20 -4.75
CA PHE A 117 7.68 1.22 -5.69
C PHE A 117 8.74 0.74 -6.70
N GLN A 118 9.51 1.65 -7.31
CA GLN A 118 10.60 1.29 -8.24
C GLN A 118 11.65 0.40 -7.56
N ALA A 119 12.14 0.82 -6.39
CA ALA A 119 13.14 0.05 -5.65
C ALA A 119 12.63 -1.35 -5.26
N MET A 120 11.35 -1.45 -4.89
CA MET A 120 10.70 -2.74 -4.58
C MET A 120 10.55 -3.63 -5.83
N LEU A 121 10.18 -3.06 -6.97
CA LEU A 121 10.06 -3.78 -8.26
C LEU A 121 11.41 -4.28 -8.77
N GLU A 122 12.48 -3.51 -8.56
CA GLU A 122 13.84 -3.94 -8.88
C GLU A 122 14.31 -5.05 -7.93
N ALA A 123 14.15 -4.83 -6.62
CA ALA A 123 14.60 -5.76 -5.59
C ALA A 123 13.83 -7.08 -5.59
N ARG A 124 12.54 -7.13 -5.97
CA ARG A 124 11.82 -8.41 -6.10
C ARG A 124 12.44 -9.31 -7.18
N GLY A 125 13.13 -8.73 -8.17
CA GLY A 125 13.83 -9.46 -9.22
C GLY A 125 15.05 -10.24 -8.71
N THR A 126 15.75 -9.71 -7.69
CA THR A 126 17.03 -10.24 -7.19
C THR A 126 16.94 -10.83 -5.78
N SER A 127 15.92 -10.47 -4.99
CA SER A 127 15.74 -10.89 -3.60
C SER A 127 14.44 -11.68 -3.41
N GLY A 128 14.58 -12.94 -3.01
CA GLY A 128 13.44 -13.82 -2.69
C GLY A 128 12.58 -13.26 -1.55
N ALA A 129 13.20 -12.74 -0.49
CA ALA A 129 12.45 -12.16 0.64
C ALA A 129 11.62 -10.93 0.25
N VAL A 130 12.12 -10.09 -0.66
CA VAL A 130 11.36 -8.93 -1.17
C VAL A 130 10.22 -9.39 -2.07
N ARG A 131 10.45 -10.44 -2.88
CA ARG A 131 9.41 -11.07 -3.70
C ARG A 131 8.29 -11.65 -2.83
N ASP A 132 8.63 -12.44 -1.81
CA ASP A 132 7.65 -13.03 -0.89
C ASP A 132 6.84 -11.95 -0.15
N MET A 133 7.50 -10.86 0.29
CA MET A 133 6.82 -9.73 0.93
C MET A 133 5.85 -9.03 -0.04
N TRP A 134 6.26 -8.84 -1.29
CA TRP A 134 5.43 -8.24 -2.33
C TRP A 134 4.21 -9.11 -2.64
N ASP A 135 4.43 -10.41 -2.83
CA ASP A 135 3.38 -11.38 -3.14
C ASP A 135 2.39 -11.50 -1.97
N ALA A 136 2.88 -11.55 -0.73
CA ALA A 136 2.03 -11.56 0.46
C ALA A 136 1.18 -10.29 0.60
N ALA A 137 1.77 -9.11 0.33
CA ALA A 137 1.03 -7.86 0.35
C ALA A 137 -0.08 -7.88 -0.71
N ARG A 138 0.22 -8.28 -1.95
CA ARG A 138 -0.77 -8.44 -3.03
C ARG A 138 -1.87 -9.44 -2.66
N GLU A 139 -1.51 -10.59 -2.09
CA GLU A 139 -2.47 -11.62 -1.67
C GLU A 139 -3.40 -11.15 -0.55
N SER A 140 -2.95 -10.24 0.32
CA SER A 140 -3.78 -9.68 1.39
C SER A 140 -5.00 -8.89 0.90
N PHE A 141 -5.00 -8.42 -0.36
CA PHE A 141 -6.14 -7.72 -0.97
C PHE A 141 -7.22 -8.68 -1.50
N VAL A 142 -6.87 -9.93 -1.78
CA VAL A 142 -7.76 -10.92 -2.40
C VAL A 142 -9.04 -11.17 -1.58
N PRO A 143 -9.00 -11.32 -0.24
CA PRO A 143 -10.21 -11.55 0.54
C PRO A 143 -11.25 -10.43 0.40
N THR A 144 -10.82 -9.16 0.41
CA THR A 144 -11.74 -8.02 0.29
C THR A 144 -12.39 -7.97 -1.09
N VAL A 145 -11.60 -8.13 -2.16
CA VAL A 145 -12.11 -8.13 -3.53
C VAL A 145 -13.06 -9.31 -3.76
N SER A 146 -12.70 -10.49 -3.25
CA SER A 146 -13.54 -11.69 -3.30
C SER A 146 -14.87 -11.48 -2.56
N ALA A 147 -14.85 -10.85 -1.39
CA ALA A 147 -16.06 -10.56 -0.62
C ALA A 147 -16.98 -9.57 -1.35
N VAL A 148 -16.41 -8.53 -1.99
CA VAL A 148 -17.17 -7.58 -2.81
C VAL A 148 -17.82 -8.29 -3.99
N ILE A 149 -17.07 -9.11 -4.74
CA ILE A 149 -17.62 -9.88 -5.86
C ILE A 149 -18.78 -10.78 -5.39
N THR A 150 -18.60 -11.46 -4.26
CA THR A 150 -19.64 -12.32 -3.66
C THR A 150 -20.90 -11.52 -3.33
N ALA A 151 -20.75 -10.38 -2.65
CA ALA A 151 -21.89 -9.54 -2.27
C ALA A 151 -22.62 -8.91 -3.47
N GLU A 152 -21.88 -8.53 -4.53
CA GLU A 152 -22.48 -8.04 -5.77
C GLU A 152 -23.34 -9.13 -6.45
N ARG A 153 -22.87 -10.38 -6.44
CA ARG A 153 -23.63 -11.54 -6.95
C ARG A 153 -24.85 -11.85 -6.11
N GLU A 154 -24.70 -11.94 -4.79
CA GLU A 154 -25.80 -12.21 -3.86
C GLU A 154 -26.91 -11.14 -3.94
N SER A 155 -26.54 -9.89 -4.24
CA SER A 155 -27.50 -8.79 -4.45
C SER A 155 -28.14 -8.76 -5.84
N GLY A 156 -27.75 -9.66 -6.75
CA GLY A 156 -28.23 -9.72 -8.13
C GLY A 156 -27.68 -8.61 -9.04
N ARG A 157 -26.68 -7.83 -8.61
CA ARG A 157 -26.07 -6.77 -9.41
C ARG A 157 -24.99 -7.29 -10.35
N ALA A 158 -24.31 -8.36 -9.97
CA ALA A 158 -23.35 -9.07 -10.80
C ALA A 158 -23.88 -10.49 -11.12
N PRO A 159 -23.63 -11.02 -12.32
CA PRO A 159 -23.99 -12.39 -12.65
C PRO A 159 -23.10 -13.41 -11.89
N ASP A 160 -23.61 -14.63 -11.77
CA ASP A 160 -22.79 -15.79 -11.42
C ASP A 160 -21.68 -15.98 -12.47
N GLY A 161 -20.61 -16.66 -12.06
CA GLY A 161 -19.47 -16.92 -12.94
C GLY A 161 -18.41 -17.72 -12.23
N VAL A 162 -17.15 -17.55 -12.65
CA VAL A 162 -16.00 -18.19 -11.98
C VAL A 162 -15.95 -17.85 -10.49
N ASP A 163 -15.30 -18.71 -9.71
CA ASP A 163 -15.12 -18.53 -8.27
C ASP A 163 -14.63 -17.10 -7.92
N PRO A 164 -15.27 -16.39 -6.97
CA PRO A 164 -14.91 -15.01 -6.61
C PRO A 164 -13.45 -14.84 -6.19
N LYS A 165 -12.86 -15.82 -5.50
CA LYS A 165 -11.47 -15.78 -5.06
C LYS A 165 -10.54 -15.94 -6.25
N VAL A 166 -10.85 -16.84 -7.19
CA VAL A 166 -10.08 -16.99 -8.43
C VAL A 166 -10.11 -15.69 -9.25
N LEU A 167 -11.28 -15.09 -9.42
CA LEU A 167 -11.42 -13.82 -10.14
C LEU A 167 -10.63 -12.70 -9.45
N ALA A 168 -10.78 -12.57 -8.13
CA ALA A 168 -10.04 -11.59 -7.33
C ALA A 168 -8.53 -11.77 -7.47
N SER A 169 -8.01 -13.00 -7.39
CA SER A 169 -6.59 -13.29 -7.58
C SER A 169 -6.08 -12.83 -8.94
N LEU A 170 -6.81 -13.11 -10.03
CA LEU A 170 -6.41 -12.67 -11.38
C LEU A 170 -6.49 -11.15 -11.55
N LEU A 171 -7.49 -10.49 -10.96
CA LEU A 171 -7.56 -9.03 -10.93
C LEU A 171 -6.36 -8.43 -10.18
N MET A 172 -5.86 -9.09 -9.14
CA MET A 172 -4.64 -8.66 -8.44
C MET A 172 -3.38 -8.82 -9.29
N GLU A 173 -3.25 -9.88 -10.10
CA GLU A 173 -2.15 -10.01 -11.08
C GLU A 173 -2.20 -8.87 -12.12
N PHE A 174 -3.40 -8.58 -12.62
CA PHE A 174 -3.60 -7.47 -13.55
C PHE A 174 -3.19 -6.13 -12.92
N ASN A 175 -3.62 -5.87 -11.69
CA ASN A 175 -3.27 -4.65 -10.95
C ASN A 175 -1.76 -4.56 -10.69
N ASP A 176 -1.08 -5.67 -10.38
CA ASP A 176 0.40 -5.68 -10.26
C ASP A 176 1.06 -5.17 -11.55
N ARG A 177 0.63 -5.71 -12.69
CA ARG A 177 1.16 -5.29 -13.99
C ARG A 177 0.82 -3.85 -14.33
N LEU A 178 -0.39 -3.41 -13.99
CA LEU A 178 -0.85 -2.03 -14.15
C LEU A 178 0.06 -1.05 -13.39
N LEU A 179 0.36 -1.35 -12.13
CA LEU A 179 1.23 -0.54 -11.28
C LEU A 179 2.66 -0.53 -11.82
N GLU A 180 3.20 -1.68 -12.21
CA GLU A 180 4.53 -1.73 -12.83
C GLU A 180 4.59 -0.82 -14.08
N ARG A 181 3.55 -0.82 -14.93
CA ARG A 181 3.51 0.05 -16.13
C ARG A 181 3.36 1.53 -15.80
N LEU A 182 2.63 1.89 -14.76
CA LEU A 182 2.56 3.27 -14.28
C LEU A 182 3.92 3.78 -13.79
N ILE A 183 4.67 2.89 -13.13
CA ILE A 183 5.88 3.25 -12.39
C ILE A 183 7.16 3.17 -13.24
N ILE A 184 7.33 2.09 -13.99
CA ILE A 184 8.48 1.90 -14.89
C ILE A 184 8.25 2.58 -16.25
N GLY A 185 6.99 2.73 -16.64
CA GLY A 185 6.59 3.32 -17.91
C GLY A 185 6.09 2.29 -18.93
N GLY A 186 5.41 2.81 -19.94
CA GLY A 186 4.81 2.04 -21.01
C GLY A 186 4.17 2.95 -22.05
N PRO A 187 3.55 2.37 -23.09
CA PRO A 187 2.96 3.15 -24.19
C PRO A 187 1.68 3.89 -23.81
N LEU A 188 1.07 3.57 -22.67
CA LEU A 188 -0.20 4.15 -22.23
C LEU A 188 0.02 5.25 -21.19
N THR A 189 -0.78 6.31 -21.29
CA THR A 189 -0.83 7.37 -20.27
C THR A 189 -1.53 6.89 -18.99
N ARG A 190 -1.29 7.57 -17.85
CA ARG A 190 -2.03 7.33 -16.59
C ARG A 190 -3.54 7.26 -16.81
N ARG A 191 -4.10 8.21 -17.58
CA ARG A 191 -5.53 8.26 -17.89
C ARG A 191 -6.01 7.01 -18.63
N GLN A 192 -5.27 6.58 -19.65
CA GLN A 192 -5.61 5.37 -20.41
C GLN A 192 -5.47 4.10 -19.56
N LEU A 193 -4.47 4.03 -18.68
CA LEU A 193 -4.32 2.93 -17.73
C LEU A 193 -5.52 2.84 -16.78
N LEU A 194 -5.97 3.96 -16.22
CA LEU A 194 -7.16 4.02 -15.35
C LEU A 194 -8.43 3.62 -16.11
N GLU A 195 -8.68 4.20 -17.28
CA GLU A 195 -9.86 3.89 -18.11
C GLU A 195 -9.89 2.42 -18.53
N GLY A 196 -8.76 1.88 -18.96
CA GLY A 196 -8.64 0.46 -19.34
C GLY A 196 -8.85 -0.47 -18.15
N ALA A 197 -8.25 -0.15 -17.00
CA ALA A 197 -8.43 -0.93 -15.78
C ALA A 197 -9.87 -0.92 -15.28
N GLU A 198 -10.53 0.24 -15.29
CA GLU A 198 -11.95 0.33 -14.93
C GLU A 198 -12.82 -0.52 -15.87
N ALA A 199 -12.60 -0.42 -17.18
CA ALA A 199 -13.34 -1.23 -18.15
C ALA A 199 -13.13 -2.74 -17.95
N MET A 200 -11.88 -3.16 -17.67
CA MET A 200 -11.56 -4.56 -17.40
C MET A 200 -12.20 -5.06 -16.11
N TRP A 201 -12.14 -4.28 -15.02
CA TRP A 201 -12.79 -4.63 -13.76
C TRP A 201 -14.31 -4.72 -13.92
N MET A 202 -14.92 -3.73 -14.56
CA MET A 202 -16.36 -3.72 -14.81
C MET A 202 -16.79 -4.89 -15.69
N GLY A 203 -16.07 -5.16 -16.78
CA GLY A 203 -16.35 -6.28 -17.66
C GLY A 203 -16.17 -7.63 -16.95
N ALA A 204 -15.10 -7.81 -16.18
CA ALA A 204 -14.81 -9.07 -15.52
C ALA A 204 -15.80 -9.42 -14.40
N ILE A 205 -16.37 -8.41 -13.72
CA ILE A 205 -17.29 -8.62 -12.60
C ILE A 205 -18.76 -8.60 -13.05
N TYR A 206 -19.13 -7.73 -13.99
CA TYR A 206 -20.54 -7.43 -14.31
C TYR A 206 -20.98 -7.83 -15.72
N ALA A 207 -20.09 -8.26 -16.62
CA ALA A 207 -20.53 -8.72 -17.93
C ALA A 207 -21.27 -10.07 -17.80
N SER A 208 -22.52 -10.11 -18.24
CA SER A 208 -23.25 -11.36 -18.41
C SER A 208 -22.66 -12.16 -19.58
N GLU A 209 -22.63 -13.49 -19.47
CA GLU A 209 -22.39 -14.32 -20.65
C GLU A 209 -23.43 -13.96 -21.72
N PRO A 210 -23.04 -13.79 -22.99
CA PRO A 210 -24.02 -13.69 -24.06
C PRO A 210 -24.87 -14.95 -24.01
N GLU A 211 -26.20 -14.80 -23.99
CA GLU A 211 -27.14 -15.92 -24.12
C GLU A 211 -26.63 -16.80 -25.27
N GLN A 212 -26.23 -18.03 -24.96
CA GLN A 212 -25.95 -19.02 -26.00
C GLN A 212 -27.28 -19.28 -26.69
N THR A 213 -27.53 -18.56 -27.78
CA THR A 213 -28.66 -18.80 -28.68
C THR A 213 -28.57 -20.26 -29.12
N ARG A 214 -29.50 -21.06 -28.62
CA ARG A 214 -29.65 -22.49 -28.91
C ARG A 214 -30.14 -22.72 -30.33
#